data_AF-A0A3M7CVL1-F1
#
_entry.id   AF-A0A3M7CVL1-F1
#
_cell.length_a   1.000
_cell.length_b   1.000
_cell.length_c   1.000
_cell.angle_alpha   90.00
_cell.angle_beta   90.00
_cell.angle_gamma   90.00
#
_symmetry.space_group_name_H-M   'P 1'
#
loop_
_entity.id
_entity.type
_entity.pdbx_description
1 polymer ?
#
loop_
_entity_poly.entity_id
_entity_poly.type
_entity_poly.pdbx_seq_one_letter_code
_entity_poly.pdbx_strand_id
1 'polypeptide(L)'
;MFPLYDPRMTKDDTSWHKRVYLYIGKHQRLTGEVKKLLRPIAVLRRKSPADGSKECATAGGGSGDDDLEVAEIVYYKLLFAYRPEPVGTSGV
;
A
#
# COMPACT_ATOMS: atom_id res chain seq x y z
N MET A 1 -11.74 -0.05 9.37
CA MET A 1 -11.20 -0.43 10.69
C MET A 1 -11.07 -1.95 10.73
N PHE A 2 -9.92 -2.49 11.12
CA PHE A 2 -9.68 -3.94 11.14
C PHE A 2 -10.36 -4.54 12.39
N PRO A 3 -11.43 -5.35 12.24
CA PRO A 3 -12.31 -5.68 13.36
C PRO A 3 -11.64 -6.45 14.50
N LEU A 4 -10.51 -7.11 14.23
CA LEU A 4 -9.80 -7.99 15.16
C LEU A 4 -8.38 -7.49 15.49
N TYR A 5 -8.01 -6.27 15.08
CA TYR A 5 -6.68 -5.73 15.36
C TYR A 5 -6.61 -5.21 16.80
N ASP A 6 -5.73 -5.79 17.64
CA ASP A 6 -5.38 -5.26 18.96
C ASP A 6 -3.91 -4.80 18.96
N PRO A 7 -3.61 -3.51 19.22
CA PRO A 7 -2.25 -3.00 19.25
C PRO A 7 -1.38 -3.55 20.40
N ARG A 8 -1.97 -4.27 21.37
CA ARG A 8 -1.27 -4.90 22.50
C ARG A 8 -0.84 -6.34 22.23
N MET A 9 -1.30 -6.95 21.13
CA MET A 9 -0.92 -8.29 20.73
C MET A 9 0.49 -8.31 20.09
N THR A 10 1.14 -9.48 20.13
CA THR A 10 2.46 -9.69 19.50
C THR A 10 2.38 -9.47 17.99
N LYS A 11 3.47 -9.01 17.36
CA LYS A 11 3.56 -8.81 15.89
C LYS A 11 3.24 -10.07 15.06
N ASP A 12 3.35 -11.24 15.66
CA ASP A 12 3.05 -12.53 15.02
C ASP A 12 1.56 -12.91 15.08
N ASP A 13 0.73 -12.17 15.83
CA ASP A 13 -0.72 -12.38 15.81
C ASP A 13 -1.30 -11.89 14.48
N THR A 14 -1.54 -12.87 13.62
CA THR A 14 -2.06 -12.70 12.26
C THR A 14 -3.56 -13.02 12.17
N SER A 15 -4.23 -13.26 13.31
CA SER A 15 -5.63 -13.65 13.35
C SER A 15 -6.57 -12.65 12.65
N TRP A 16 -6.24 -11.36 12.70
CA TRP A 16 -6.96 -10.27 12.03
C TRP A 16 -6.77 -10.22 10.50
N HIS A 17 -5.79 -10.94 9.95
CA HIS A 17 -5.54 -10.99 8.51
C HIS A 17 -6.61 -11.78 7.73
N LYS A 18 -7.39 -12.63 8.41
CA LYS A 18 -8.35 -13.54 7.78
C LYS A 18 -9.51 -12.87 7.05
N ARG A 19 -9.97 -11.70 7.51
CA ARG A 19 -11.11 -11.01 6.91
C ARG A 19 -11.07 -9.51 7.13
N VAL A 20 -11.15 -8.77 6.03
CA VAL A 20 -11.17 -7.30 6.01
C VAL A 20 -12.34 -6.80 5.18
N TYR A 21 -12.86 -5.63 5.52
CA TYR A 21 -13.93 -4.99 4.76
C TYR A 21 -13.45 -3.64 4.21
N LEU A 22 -13.65 -3.44 2.92
CA LEU A 22 -13.49 -2.15 2.25
C LEU A 22 -14.87 -1.62 1.90
N TYR A 23 -15.23 -0.48 2.47
CA TYR A 23 -16.46 0.22 2.14
C TYR A 23 -16.16 1.27 1.06
N ILE A 24 -16.88 1.21 -0.05
CA ILE A 24 -16.77 2.17 -1.16
C ILE A 24 -18.04 3.01 -1.19
N GLY A 25 -17.89 4.30 -0.92
CA GLY A 25 -19.03 5.20 -0.78
C GLY A 25 -20.01 4.72 0.29
N LYS A 26 -21.31 4.96 0.07
CA LYS A 26 -22.38 4.63 1.03
C LYS A 26 -23.03 3.26 0.83
N HIS A 27 -22.78 2.61 -0.31
CA HIS A 27 -23.66 1.52 -0.78
C HIS A 27 -22.93 0.24 -1.15
N GLN A 28 -21.60 0.19 -1.10
CA GLN A 28 -20.84 -0.99 -1.48
C GLN A 28 -19.85 -1.42 -0.40
N ARG A 29 -19.75 -2.73 -0.20
CA ARG A 29 -18.75 -3.37 0.65
C ARG A 29 -18.06 -4.49 -0.10
N LEU A 30 -16.72 -4.49 -0.08
CA LEU A 30 -15.92 -5.61 -0.53
C LEU A 30 -15.37 -6.35 0.68
N THR A 31 -15.51 -7.67 0.66
CA THR A 31 -14.85 -8.57 1.61
C THR A 31 -13.52 -9.01 1.00
N GLY A 32 -12.45 -8.85 1.77
CA GLY A 32 -11.11 -9.25 1.38
C GLY A 32 -10.35 -9.89 2.51
N GLU A 33 -9.05 -10.11 2.27
CA GLU A 33 -8.12 -10.70 3.23
C GLU A 33 -6.76 -10.00 3.14
N VAL A 34 -5.96 -10.08 4.20
CA VAL A 34 -4.57 -9.62 4.20
C VAL A 34 -3.67 -10.78 3.86
N LYS A 35 -2.80 -10.62 2.86
CA LYS A 35 -1.82 -11.64 2.48
C LYS A 35 -0.40 -11.11 2.64
N LYS A 36 0.44 -11.90 3.29
CA LYS A 36 1.89 -11.69 3.30
C LYS A 36 2.45 -11.99 1.90
N LEU A 37 3.31 -11.12 1.41
CA LEU A 37 4.00 -11.31 0.14
C LEU A 37 5.18 -12.26 0.36
N LEU A 38 5.33 -13.25 -0.52
CA LEU A 38 6.50 -14.14 -0.52
C LEU A 38 7.79 -13.37 -0.83
N ARG A 39 7.67 -12.37 -1.71
CA ARG A 39 8.74 -11.43 -2.07
C ARG A 39 8.25 -10.01 -1.77
N PRO A 40 8.83 -9.32 -0.77
CA PRO A 40 8.49 -7.93 -0.49
C PRO A 40 8.77 -7.04 -1.70
N ILE A 41 7.98 -5.99 -1.86
CA ILE A 41 8.09 -5.05 -2.99
C ILE A 41 8.62 -3.72 -2.46
N ALA A 42 9.72 -3.24 -3.03
CA ALA A 42 10.22 -1.89 -2.76
C ALA A 42 9.52 -0.87 -3.66
N VAL A 43 8.98 0.19 -3.06
CA VAL A 43 8.45 1.36 -3.77
C VAL A 43 9.58 2.36 -3.95
N LEU A 44 9.93 2.65 -5.20
CA LEU A 44 10.99 3.59 -5.55
C LEU A 44 10.39 4.89 -6.06
N ARG A 45 10.92 6.02 -5.58
CA ARG A 45 10.57 7.37 -6.02
C ARG A 45 11.76 7.97 -6.76
N ARG A 46 11.53 8.47 -7.97
CA ARG A 46 12.52 9.30 -8.68
C ARG A 46 12.54 10.69 -8.05
N LYS A 47 13.72 11.22 -7.76
CA LYS A 47 13.85 12.64 -7.40
C LYS A 47 13.68 13.47 -8.66
N SER A 48 12.71 14.38 -8.66
CA SER A 48 12.61 15.39 -9.71
C SER A 48 13.74 16.41 -9.52
N PRO A 49 14.31 16.96 -10.60
CA PRO A 49 15.41 17.93 -10.52
C PRO A 49 14.98 19.32 -10.00
N ALA A 50 13.84 19.44 -9.31
CA ALA A 50 13.32 20.71 -8.81
C ALA A 50 13.83 21.06 -7.40
N ASP A 51 14.27 20.08 -6.61
CA ASP A 51 14.75 20.28 -5.25
C ASP A 51 16.25 19.95 -5.15
N GLY A 52 17.09 20.92 -5.55
CA GLY A 52 18.51 20.91 -5.19
C GLY A 52 19.48 21.16 -6.34
N SER A 53 19.98 22.40 -6.41
CA SER A 53 21.20 22.83 -7.10
C SER A 53 21.40 22.38 -8.55
N LYS A 54 21.07 23.28 -9.49
CA LYS A 54 21.79 23.37 -10.76
C LYS A 54 23.27 23.66 -10.49
N GLU A 55 24.08 22.63 -10.33
CA GLU A 55 25.54 22.77 -10.47
C GLU A 55 26.08 21.72 -11.43
N CYS A 56 26.68 22.24 -12.50
CA CYS A 56 27.54 21.59 -13.49
C CYS A 56 27.01 20.34 -14.21
N ALA A 57 26.18 20.58 -15.23
CA ALA A 57 26.22 19.75 -16.43
C ALA A 57 27.62 19.91 -17.09
N THR A 58 28.58 19.08 -16.69
CA THR A 58 29.77 18.82 -17.49
C THR A 58 29.52 17.61 -18.37
N ALA A 59 29.62 17.85 -19.68
CA ALA A 59 29.44 16.86 -20.72
C ALA A 59 30.56 15.80 -20.63
N GLY A 60 30.20 14.55 -20.34
CA GLY A 60 31.18 13.46 -20.34
C GLY A 60 30.65 12.13 -19.85
N GLY A 61 29.93 11.40 -20.71
CA GLY A 61 29.94 9.94 -20.75
C GLY A 61 29.17 9.15 -19.67
N GLY A 62 28.08 8.51 -20.10
CA GLY A 62 27.57 7.27 -19.49
C GLY A 62 26.62 7.43 -18.30
N SER A 63 25.49 6.71 -18.37
CA SER A 63 24.47 6.50 -17.34
C SER A 63 23.88 7.77 -16.71
N GLY A 64 22.72 8.19 -17.21
CA GLY A 64 21.80 9.04 -16.45
C GLY A 64 21.35 8.29 -15.19
N ASP A 65 22.07 8.51 -14.09
CA ASP A 65 21.59 8.21 -12.75
C ASP A 65 20.44 9.17 -12.45
N ASP A 66 19.24 8.77 -12.88
CA ASP A 66 17.99 9.22 -12.25
C ASP A 66 18.10 8.82 -10.77
N ASP A 67 18.39 9.76 -9.87
CA ASP A 67 18.43 9.50 -8.43
C ASP A 67 17.13 8.82 -7.97
N LEU A 68 17.23 7.55 -7.54
CA LEU A 68 16.12 6.75 -7.02
C LEU A 68 16.20 6.65 -5.49
N GLU A 69 15.11 6.99 -4.83
CA GLU A 69 14.94 6.86 -3.38
C GLU A 69 13.99 5.70 -3.05
N VAL A 70 14.35 4.86 -2.08
CA VAL A 70 13.43 3.84 -1.54
C VAL A 70 12.43 4.53 -0.62
N ALA A 71 11.18 4.65 -1.05
CA ALA A 71 10.12 5.28 -0.27
C ALA A 71 9.52 4.33 0.77
N GLU A 72 9.33 3.05 0.42
CA GLU A 72 8.71 2.05 1.31
C GLU A 72 9.09 0.63 0.88
N ILE A 73 9.06 -0.33 1.82
CA ILE A 73 9.08 -1.76 1.51
C ILE A 73 7.76 -2.38 1.96
N VAL A 74 6.96 -2.84 1.00
CA VAL A 74 5.65 -3.43 1.23
C VAL A 74 5.79 -4.95 1.44
N TYR A 75 5.38 -5.42 2.63
CA TYR A 75 5.42 -6.83 3.01
C TYR A 75 4.06 -7.54 2.92
N TYR A 76 2.97 -6.77 2.94
CA TYR A 76 1.60 -7.29 2.99
C TYR A 76 0.74 -6.58 1.94
N LYS A 77 -0.28 -7.28 1.44
CA LYS A 77 -1.29 -6.70 0.55
C LYS A 77 -2.69 -7.03 1.03
N LEU A 78 -3.63 -6.13 0.76
CA LEU A 78 -5.07 -6.41 0.86
C LEU A 78 -5.55 -6.97 -0.48
N LEU A 79 -6.19 -8.12 -0.46
CA LEU A 79 -6.75 -8.77 -1.65
C LEU A 79 -8.27 -8.78 -1.57
N PHE A 80 -8.93 -8.17 -2.55
CA PHE A 80 -10.38 -8.20 -2.74
C PHE A 80 -10.68 -8.94 -4.05
N ALA A 81 -10.89 -10.26 -3.98
CA ALA A 81 -11.10 -11.10 -5.17
C ALA A 81 -12.58 -11.29 -5.53
N TYR A 82 -13.49 -10.92 -4.63
CA TYR A 82 -14.93 -11.15 -4.78
C TYR A 82 -15.66 -9.88 -5.22
N ARG A 83 -16.85 -10.06 -5.83
CA ARG A 83 -17.70 -8.93 -6.25
C ARG A 83 -18.17 -8.10 -5.05
N PRO A 84 -18.32 -6.78 -5.21
CA PRO A 84 -18.88 -5.93 -4.15
C PRO A 84 -20.29 -6.37 -3.76
N GLU A 85 -20.55 -6.40 -2.46
CA GLU A 85 -21.87 -6.62 -1.88
C GLU A 85 -22.57 -5.27 -1.66
N PRO A 86 -23.86 -5.14 -2.03
CA PRO A 86 -24.63 -3.96 -1.69
C PRO A 86 -24.82 -3.88 -0.17
N VAL A 87 -24.56 -2.70 0.40
CA VAL A 87 -24.93 -2.40 1.79
C VAL A 87 -26.12 -1.45 1.77
N GLY A 88 -27.27 -1.95 2.23
CA GLY A 88 -28.47 -1.14 2.38
C GLY A 88 -28.27 -0.13 3.49
N THR A 89 -28.64 1.13 3.24
CA THR A 89 -29.03 2.00 4.34
C THR A 89 -30.37 1.43 4.81
N SER A 90 -30.43 0.75 5.97
CA SER A 90 -31.74 0.56 6.57
C SER A 90 -32.31 1.97 6.76
N GLY A 91 -33.37 2.31 6.03
CA GLY A 91 -33.99 3.61 6.10
C GLY A 91 -34.29 3.93 7.56
N VAL A 92 -33.62 4.97 8.06
CA VAL A 92 -34.06 5.74 9.22
C VAL A 92 -34.51 7.07 8.66
#